data_AF-A0AAU5BH48-F1
#
_entry.id   AF-A0AAU5BH48-F1
#
_cell.length_a   1.000
_cell.length_b   1.000
_cell.length_c   1.000
_cell.angle_alpha   90.00
_cell.angle_beta   90.00
_cell.angle_gamma   90.00
#
_symmetry.space_group_name_H-M   'P 1'
#
loop_
_entity.id
_entity.type
_entity.pdbx_description
1 polymer ?
#
loop_
_entity_poly.entity_id
_entity_poly.type
_entity_poly.pdbx_seq_one_letter_code
_entity_poly.pdbx_strand_id
1 'polypeptide(L)' 'MPRISYLIHNAETGRRLSIGTTDTDQPPADLAADLVQRNRTEHSYYTGPRTCWIWAPADESLAHLETAPAAAQRFDL' A
#
# COMPACT_ATOMS: atom_id res chain seq x y z
N MET A 1 8.11 15.05 -7.38
CA MET A 1 7.78 13.72 -6.85
C MET A 1 8.09 13.61 -5.37
N PRO A 2 7.11 13.89 -4.49
CA PRO A 2 7.21 13.49 -3.10
C PRO A 2 7.41 11.98 -3.00
N ARG A 3 8.28 11.59 -2.06
CA ARG A 3 8.36 10.20 -1.62
C ARG A 3 7.12 9.90 -0.80
N ILE A 4 6.54 8.72 -0.99
CA ILE A 4 5.32 8.26 -0.34
C ILE A 4 5.53 6.82 0.14
N SER A 5 5.03 6.49 1.32
CA SER A 5 5.01 5.12 1.85
C SER A 5 3.68 4.46 1.55
N TYR A 6 3.70 3.15 1.30
CA TYR A 6 2.50 2.36 1.09
C TYR A 6 2.55 1.01 1.80
N LEU A 7 1.37 0.48 2.10
CA LEU A 7 1.14 -0.87 2.62
C LEU A 7 -0.07 -1.47 1.90
N ILE A 8 0.01 -2.73 1.51
CA ILE A 8 -1.09 -3.46 0.86
C ILE A 8 -1.35 -4.72 1.66
N HIS A 9 -2.59 -4.90 2.13
CA HIS A 9 -3.05 -6.12 2.78
C HIS A 9 -4.10 -6.83 1.95
N ASN A 10 -4.20 -8.13 2.18
CA ASN A 10 -5.41 -8.89 1.89
C ASN A 10 -6.53 -8.36 2.82
N ALA A 11 -7.64 -7.90 2.24
CA ALA A 11 -8.70 -7.24 3.00
C ALA A 11 -9.50 -8.22 3.89
N GLU A 12 -9.46 -9.52 3.59
CA GLU A 12 -10.20 -10.56 4.31
C GLU A 12 -9.43 -11.05 5.54
N THR A 13 -8.11 -11.19 5.42
CA THR A 13 -7.25 -11.79 6.45
C THR A 13 -6.39 -10.77 7.19
N GLY A 14 -6.29 -9.54 6.67
CA GLY A 14 -5.38 -8.52 7.19
C GLY A 14 -3.90 -8.85 6.94
N ARG A 15 -3.59 -9.93 6.21
CA ARG A 15 -2.21 -10.33 5.94
C ARG A 15 -1.53 -9.34 5.01
N ARG A 16 -0.31 -8.91 5.38
CA ARG A 16 0.56 -8.08 4.55
C ARG A 16 0.92 -8.79 3.24
N LEU A 17 0.60 -8.13 2.12
CA LEU A 17 0.99 -8.53 0.78
C LEU A 17 2.24 -7.79 0.33
N SER A 18 2.27 -6.46 0.49
CA SER A 18 3.40 -5.63 0.06
C SER A 18 3.53 -4.37 0.92
N ILE A 19 4.75 -3.86 1.05
CA ILE A 19 5.08 -2.61 1.76
C ILE A 19 6.28 -1.97 1.07
N GLY A 20 6.32 -0.65 0.99
CA GLY A 20 7.46 0.04 0.40
C GLY A 20 7.29 1.55 0.33
N THR A 21 8.22 2.18 -0.40
CA THR A 21 8.14 3.60 -0.76
C THR A 21 8.19 3.76 -2.26
N THR A 22 7.55 4.80 -2.77
CA THR A 22 7.63 5.20 -4.18
C THR A 22 7.61 6.71 -4.30
N ASP A 23 8.28 7.23 -5.33
CA ASP A 23 8.27 8.66 -5.66
C ASP A 23 7.23 8.89 -6.76
N THR A 24 6.24 9.73 -6.50
CA THR A 24 5.17 10.02 -7.48
C THR A 24 4.59 11.41 -7.25
N ASP A 25 4.09 12.04 -8.32
CA ASP A 25 3.26 13.25 -8.23
C ASP A 25 1.76 12.92 -8.40
N GLN A 26 1.40 11.64 -8.50
CA GLN A 26 0.01 11.20 -8.64
C GLN A 26 -0.80 11.49 -7.36
N PRO A 27 -2.10 11.79 -7.50
CA PRO A 27 -3.02 11.78 -6.38
C PRO A 27 -3.01 10.42 -5.64
N PRO A 28 -3.20 10.39 -4.31
CA PRO A 28 -3.16 9.15 -3.53
C PRO A 28 -4.10 8.04 -4.04
N ALA A 29 -5.29 8.40 -4.52
CA ALA A 29 -6.26 7.42 -5.02
C ALA A 29 -5.77 6.71 -6.30
N ASP A 30 -5.20 7.46 -7.24
CA ASP A 30 -4.65 6.91 -8.48
C ASP A 30 -3.42 6.06 -8.18
N LEU A 31 -2.56 6.53 -7.27
CA LEU A 31 -1.41 5.77 -6.79
C LEU A 31 -1.84 4.44 -6.14
N ALA A 32 -2.89 4.44 -5.32
CA ALA A 32 -3.40 3.23 -4.68
C ALA A 32 -3.87 2.20 -5.72
N ALA A 33 -4.60 2.65 -6.74
CA ALA A 33 -5.07 1.80 -7.83
C ALA A 33 -3.89 1.19 -8.61
N ASP A 34 -2.88 2.00 -8.96
CA ASP A 34 -1.69 1.53 -9.67
C ASP A 34 -0.89 0.52 -8.84
N LEU A 35 -0.68 0.79 -7.55
CA LEU A 35 0.03 -0.09 -6.63
C LEU A 35 -0.72 -1.42 -6.45
N VAL A 36 -2.05 -1.39 -6.32
CA VAL A 36 -2.87 -2.60 -6.24
C VAL A 36 -2.83 -3.38 -7.54
N GLN A 37 -2.84 -2.72 -8.70
CA GLN A 37 -2.75 -3.40 -9.99
C GLN A 37 -1.40 -4.11 -10.15
N ARG A 38 -0.28 -3.44 -9.81
CA ARG A 38 1.04 -4.08 -9.78
C ARG A 38 1.09 -5.24 -8.79
N ASN A 39 0.54 -5.05 -7.59
CA ASN A 39 0.47 -6.09 -6.57
C ASN A 39 -0.37 -7.30 -7.03
N ARG A 40 -1.43 -7.10 -7.85
CA ARG A 40 -2.21 -8.19 -8.44
C ARG A 40 -1.37 -9.00 -9.44
N THR A 41 -0.50 -8.36 -10.21
CA THR A 41 0.44 -9.05 -11.10
C THR A 41 1.49 -9.85 -10.31
N GLU A 42 2.09 -9.24 -9.27
CA GLU A 42 3.11 -9.88 -8.43
C GLU A 42 2.55 -11.03 -7.57
N HIS A 43 1.33 -10.85 -7.05
CA HIS A 43 0.61 -11.83 -6.23
C HIS A 43 -0.56 -12.43 -6.99
N SER A 44 -0.30 -12.92 -8.20
CA SER A 44 -1.31 -13.48 -9.12
C SER A 44 -2.06 -14.69 -8.55
N TYR A 45 -1.50 -15.36 -7.55
CA TYR A 45 -2.16 -16.44 -6.79
C TYR A 45 -3.31 -15.95 -5.89
N TYR A 46 -3.42 -14.64 -5.62
CA TYR A 46 -4.48 -14.05 -4.83
C TYR A 46 -5.32 -13.07 -5.67
N THR A 47 -6.57 -13.40 -5.92
CA THR A 47 -7.48 -12.56 -6.73
C THR A 47 -8.46 -11.73 -5.89
N GLY A 48 -8.49 -11.93 -4.57
CA GLY A 48 -9.43 -11.29 -3.65
C GLY A 48 -9.18 -9.80 -3.41
N PRO A 49 -10.03 -9.18 -2.57
CA PRO A 49 -10.00 -7.75 -2.27
C PRO A 49 -8.74 -7.34 -1.50
N ARG A 50 -8.26 -6.14 -1.75
CA ARG A 50 -7.03 -5.60 -1.18
C ARG A 50 -7.31 -4.25 -0.55
N THR A 51 -6.69 -4.00 0.60
CA THR A 51 -6.67 -2.66 1.18
C THR A 51 -5.29 -2.07 0.98
N CYS A 52 -5.21 -0.88 0.41
CA CYS A 52 -4.01 -0.10 0.26
C CYS A 52 -4.03 1.07 1.25
N TRP A 53 -2.93 1.28 1.96
CA TRP A 53 -2.70 2.45 2.79
C TRP A 53 -1.57 3.27 2.21
N ILE A 54 -1.73 4.59 2.25
CA ILE A 54 -0.76 5.55 1.71
C ILE A 54 -0.53 6.65 2.75
N TRP A 55 0.73 6.98 3.01
CA TRP A 55 1.10 8.07 3.93
C TRP A 55 2.42 8.73 3.54
N ALA A 56 2.68 9.91 4.10
CA ALA A 56 3.98 10.56 3.99
C ALA A 56 5.08 9.66 4.58
N PRO A 57 6.31 9.67 4.05
CA PRO A 57 7.36 8.77 4.46
C PRO A 57 7.69 9.02 5.93
N ALA A 58 7.74 7.93 6.70
CA ALA A 58 8.18 7.96 8.08
C ALA A 58 9.70 7.74 8.14
N ASP A 59 10.36 8.30 9.14
CA ASP A 59 11.77 8.00 9.45
C ASP A 59 11.96 6.57 9.97
N GLU A 60 10.85 5.90 10.32
CA GLU A 60 10.83 4.52 10.79
C GLU A 60 11.00 3.52 9.65
N SER A 61 11.74 2.45 9.93
CA SER A 61 11.91 1.34 8.99
C SER A 61 10.59 0.67 8.68
N LEU A 62 10.19 0.71 7.41
CA LEU A 62 8.99 0.04 6.92
C LEU A 62 9.03 -1.48 7.06
N ALA A 63 10.23 -2.09 7.19
CA ALA A 63 10.38 -3.54 7.20
C ALA A 63 9.58 -4.22 8.32
N HIS A 64 9.48 -3.56 9.48
CA HIS A 64 8.82 -4.07 10.68
C HIS A 64 7.35 -3.65 10.83
N LEU A 65 6.84 -2.80 9.93
CA LEU A 65 5.45 -2.38 10.00
C LEU A 65 4.53 -3.50 9.50
N GLU A 66 3.75 -4.04 10.44
CA GLU A 66 2.65 -4.96 10.16
C GLU A 66 1.32 -4.24 9.93
N THR A 67 1.22 -2.98 10.37
CA THR A 67 0.00 -2.16 10.23
C THR A 67 0.37 -0.76 9.77
N ALA A 68 -0.57 -0.10 9.09
CA ALA A 68 -0.39 1.28 8.65
C ALA A 68 -0.51 2.24 9.85
N PRO A 69 0.24 3.36 9.85
CA PRO A 69 0.10 4.38 10.89
C PRO A 69 -1.28 5.04 10.83
N ALA A 70 -1.72 5.63 11.94
CA ALA A 70 -3.04 6.26 12.05
C ALA A 70 -3.26 7.42 11.06
N ALA A 71 -2.19 8.08 10.61
CA ALA A 71 -2.24 9.16 9.63
C ALA A 71 -2.38 8.65 8.17
N ALA A 72 -2.37 7.34 7.94
CA ALA A 72 -2.47 6.78 6.60
C ALA A 72 -3.88 6.88 6.02
N GLN A 73 -3.92 7.26 4.75
CA GLN A 73 -5.14 7.20 3.95
C GLN A 73 -5.40 5.76 3.53
N ARG A 74 -6.63 5.29 3.70
CA ARG A 74 -7.05 3.91 3.40
C ARG A 74 -7.89 3.86 2.11
N PHE A 75 -7.60 2.89 1.25
CA PHE A 75 -8.30 2.61 0.00
C PHE A 75 -8.62 1.12 -0.08
N ASP A 76 -9.90 0.76 -0.18
CA ASP A 76 -10.34 -0.64 -0.37
C ASP A 76 -10.61 -0.88 -1.87
N LEU A 77 -9.90 -1.84 -2.50
CA LEU A 77 -9.74 -2.04 -3.95
C LEU A 77 -9.73 -3.53 -4.38
#